data_AF-A0A6G3ZZY0-F1
#
_entry.id   AF-A0A6G3ZZY0-F1
#
_cell.length_a   1.000
_cell.length_b   1.000
_cell.length_c   1.000
_cell.angle_alpha   90.00
_cell.angle_beta   90.00
_cell.angle_gamma   90.00
#
_symmetry.space_group_name_H-M   'P 1'
#
loop_
_entity.id
_entity.type
_entity.pdbx_description
1 polymer ?
#
loop_
_entity_poly.entity_id
_entity_poly.type
_entity_poly.pdbx_seq_one_letter_code
_entity_poly.pdbx_strand_id
1 'polypeptide(L)'
;MKYVMWGLLSLSSLLLVFTLFRNRRAGRWLSTLGLNIVIAAFILYGMNLLSEYTNLELPINTTTLGTVTVLGVPGILLLVCLKISLL
;
A
#
# COMPACT_ATOMS: atom_id res chain seq x y z
N MET A 1 -16.60 -23.82 -23.80
CA MET A 1 -16.08 -22.44 -23.77
C MET A 1 -15.80 -21.93 -22.36
N LYS A 2 -16.81 -21.82 -21.47
CA LYS A 2 -16.66 -21.24 -20.12
C LYS A 2 -15.56 -21.92 -19.27
N TYR A 3 -15.52 -23.26 -19.19
CA TYR A 3 -14.50 -23.98 -18.41
C TYR A 3 -13.08 -23.85 -18.96
N VAL A 4 -12.92 -23.68 -20.27
CA VAL A 4 -11.62 -23.46 -20.92
C VAL A 4 -11.06 -22.10 -20.51
N MET A 5 -11.90 -21.06 -20.43
CA MET A 5 -11.49 -19.73 -19.97
C MET A 5 -11.05 -19.73 -18.51
N TRP A 6 -11.80 -20.41 -17.64
CA TRP A 6 -11.41 -20.54 -16.22
C TRP A 6 -10.11 -21.32 -16.06
N GLY A 7 -9.94 -22.42 -16.79
CA GLY A 7 -8.69 -23.19 -16.78
C GLY A 7 -7.49 -22.38 -17.26
N LEU A 8 -7.65 -21.62 -18.36
CA LEU A 8 -6.59 -20.76 -18.89
C LEU A 8 -6.22 -19.64 -17.92
N LEU A 9 -7.22 -19.03 -17.26
CA LEU A 9 -7.00 -17.94 -16.31
C LEU A 9 -6.30 -18.45 -15.04
N SER A 10 -6.72 -19.60 -14.50
CA SER A 10 -6.04 -20.21 -13.36
C SER A 10 -4.61 -20.62 -13.69
N LEU A 11 -4.37 -21.22 -14.86
CA LEU A 11 -3.04 -21.64 -15.30
C LEU A 11 -2.11 -20.44 -15.52
N SER A 12 -2.61 -19.40 -16.21
CA SER A 12 -1.90 -18.14 -16.43
C SER A 12 -1.53 -17.46 -15.12
N SER A 13 -2.46 -17.38 -14.17
CA SER A 13 -2.24 -16.79 -12.86
C SER A 13 -1.16 -17.54 -12.06
N LEU A 14 -1.21 -18.88 -12.06
CA LEU A 14 -0.21 -19.72 -11.40
C LEU A 14 1.19 -19.54 -12.01
N LEU A 15 1.30 -19.54 -13.34
CA LEU A 15 2.55 -19.29 -14.06
C LEU A 15 3.12 -17.91 -13.72
N LEU A 16 2.26 -16.89 -13.67
CA LEU A 16 2.66 -15.52 -13.34
C LEU A 16 3.24 -15.43 -11.92
N VAL A 17 2.55 -15.99 -10.93
CA VAL A 17 3.03 -16.06 -9.54
C VAL A 17 4.35 -16.83 -9.46
N PHE A 18 4.47 -17.97 -10.15
CA PHE A 18 5.71 -18.73 -10.20
C PHE A 18 6.88 -17.93 -10.79
N THR A 19 6.66 -17.21 -11.89
CA THR A 19 7.68 -16.33 -12.48
C THR A 19 8.06 -15.14 -11.59
N LEU A 20 7.10 -14.57 -10.85
CA LEU A 20 7.37 -13.52 -9.86
C LEU A 20 8.32 -14.02 -8.76
N PHE A 21 8.09 -15.21 -8.21
CA PHE A 21 8.98 -15.79 -7.19
C PHE A 21 10.37 -16.16 -7.74
N ARG A 22 10.45 -16.60 -9.00
CA ARG A 22 11.71 -16.96 -9.67
C ARG A 22 12.58 -15.73 -9.97
N ASN A 23 11.97 -14.58 -10.23
CA ASN A 23 12.68 -13.39 -10.70
C ASN A 23 13.14 -12.50 -9.54
N ARG A 24 14.46 -12.38 -9.32
CA ARG A 24 15.04 -11.54 -8.26
C ARG A 24 14.65 -10.05 -8.35
N ARG A 25 14.27 -9.55 -9.54
CA ARG A 25 13.76 -8.18 -9.71
C ARG A 25 12.40 -7.96 -9.04
N ALA A 26 11.52 -8.97 -9.08
CA ALA A 26 10.23 -8.91 -8.41
C ALA A 26 10.38 -8.95 -6.89
N GLY A 27 11.31 -9.76 -6.38
CA GLY A 27 11.67 -9.76 -4.95
C GLY A 27 12.19 -8.41 -4.46
N ARG A 28 13.00 -7.71 -5.28
CA ARG A 28 13.41 -6.33 -4.96
C ARG A 28 12.23 -5.37 -4.91
N TRP A 29 11.34 -5.42 -5.90
CA TRP A 29 10.12 -4.60 -5.92
C TRP A 29 9.22 -4.86 -4.69
N LEU A 30 8.99 -6.13 -4.35
CA LEU A 30 8.25 -6.54 -3.15
C LEU A 30 8.92 -6.05 -1.87
N SER A 31 10.25 -6.12 -1.78
CA SER A 31 11.00 -5.60 -0.63
C SER A 31 10.91 -4.07 -0.53
N THR A 32 10.99 -3.34 -1.64
CA THR A 32 10.82 -1.88 -1.66
C THR A 32 9.40 -1.47 -1.27
N LEU A 33 8.38 -2.19 -1.73
CA LEU A 33 6.99 -1.99 -1.31
C LEU A 33 6.81 -2.26 0.19
N GLY A 34 7.35 -3.37 0.70
CA GLY A 34 7.32 -3.70 2.13
C GLY A 34 8.00 -2.65 3.00
N LEU A 35 9.16 -2.15 2.57
CA LEU A 35 9.87 -1.05 3.25
C LEU A 35 9.04 0.23 3.27
N ASN A 36 8.44 0.58 2.14
CA ASN A 36 7.54 1.73 2.06
C ASN A 36 6.36 1.56 3.01
N ILE A 37 5.74 0.37 3.09
CA ILE A 37 4.64 0.07 4.03
C ILE A 37 5.07 0.26 5.48
N VAL A 38 6.24 -0.26 5.87
CA VAL A 38 6.73 -0.12 7.25
C VAL A 38 6.99 1.35 7.58
N ILE A 39 7.68 2.08 6.70
CA ILE A 39 7.95 3.51 6.87
C ILE A 39 6.63 4.30 6.96
N ALA A 40 5.69 3.99 6.06
CA ALA A 40 4.35 4.54 6.04
C ALA A 40 3.61 4.33 7.38
N ALA A 41 3.63 3.11 7.90
CA ALA A 41 3.00 2.77 9.17
C ALA A 41 3.64 3.52 10.34
N PHE A 42 4.97 3.61 10.38
CA PHE A 42 5.68 4.39 11.40
C PHE A 42 5.33 5.87 11.36
N ILE A 43 5.27 6.48 10.17
CA ILE A 43 4.91 7.89 10.03
C ILE A 43 3.45 8.12 10.42
N LEU A 44 2.51 7.31 9.92
CA LEU A 44 1.09 7.41 10.30
C LEU A 44 0.89 7.29 11.81
N TYR A 45 1.55 6.32 12.44
CA TYR A 45 1.46 6.10 13.87
C TYR A 45 2.09 7.26 14.66
N GLY A 46 3.24 7.77 14.20
CA GLY A 46 3.88 8.95 14.76
C GLY A 46 2.99 10.19 14.65
N MET A 47 2.35 10.42 13.51
CA MET A 47 1.41 11.53 13.33
C MET A 47 0.17 11.37 14.20
N ASN A 48 -0.32 10.14 14.41
CA ASN A 48 -1.44 9.89 15.30
C ASN A 48 -1.10 10.21 16.76
N LEU A 49 0.11 9.85 17.22
CA LEU A 49 0.65 10.25 18.54
C LEU A 49 0.78 11.78 18.68
N LEU A 50 1.15 12.48 17.60
CA LEU A 50 1.23 13.94 17.58
C LEU A 50 -0.12 14.64 17.35
N SER A 51 -1.21 13.90 17.10
CA SER A 51 -2.51 14.51 16.79
C SER A 51 -3.06 15.33 17.95
N GLU A 52 -2.72 14.94 19.18
CA GLU A 52 -3.07 15.65 20.42
C GLU A 52 -2.42 17.05 20.51
N TYR A 53 -1.25 17.24 19.89
CA TYR A 53 -0.54 18.52 19.85
C TYR A 53 -0.80 19.34 18.58
N THR A 54 -1.13 18.69 17.47
CA THR A 54 -1.19 19.34 16.15
C THR A 54 -2.61 19.56 15.63
N ASN A 55 -3.65 19.03 16.30
CA ASN A 55 -5.05 18.98 15.81
C ASN A 55 -5.19 18.31 14.42
N LEU A 56 -4.11 17.70 13.89
CA LEU A 56 -4.08 16.97 12.63
C LEU A 56 -4.39 15.50 12.90
N GLU A 57 -5.65 15.23 13.26
CA GLU A 57 -6.16 13.87 13.39
C GLU A 57 -6.26 13.20 12.00
N LEU A 58 -5.26 12.42 11.61
CA LEU A 58 -5.42 11.45 10.53
C LEU A 58 -6.01 10.17 11.14
N PRO A 59 -7.28 9.84 10.86
CA PRO A 59 -7.90 8.63 11.43
C PRO A 59 -7.18 7.40 10.89
N ILE A 60 -6.73 6.52 11.78
CA ILE A 60 -6.18 5.21 11.42
C ILE A 60 -7.35 4.28 11.12
N ASN A 61 -7.73 4.18 9.85
CA ASN A 61 -8.77 3.26 9.37
C ASN A 61 -8.20 2.40 8.23
N THR A 62 -8.95 1.38 7.80
CA THR A 62 -8.52 0.47 6.74
C THR A 62 -8.28 1.20 5.40
N THR A 63 -9.00 2.29 5.13
CA THR A 63 -8.83 3.09 3.92
C THR A 63 -7.57 3.97 3.93
N THR A 64 -7.18 4.58 5.06
CA THR A 64 -5.96 5.39 5.21
C THR A 64 -4.72 4.51 5.27
N LEU A 65 -4.81 3.35 5.94
CA LEU A 65 -3.79 2.31 5.86
C LEU A 65 -3.62 1.82 4.41
N GLY A 66 -4.71 1.57 3.69
CA GLY A 66 -4.68 1.14 2.30
C GLY A 66 -3.99 2.13 1.36
N THR A 67 -4.34 3.42 1.43
CA THR A 67 -3.68 4.45 0.61
C THR A 67 -2.20 4.62 0.96
N VAL A 68 -1.87 4.64 2.25
CA VAL A 68 -0.49 4.86 2.72
C VAL A 68 0.39 3.61 2.52
N THR A 69 -0.18 2.41 2.49
CA THR A 69 0.55 1.17 2.14
C THR A 69 0.84 1.08 0.63
N VAL A 70 -0.10 1.49 -0.22
CA VAL A 70 0.07 1.45 -1.69
C VAL A 70 1.00 2.55 -2.17
N LEU A 71 0.83 3.77 -1.66
CA LEU A 71 1.60 4.94 -2.09
C LEU A 71 2.85 5.16 -1.23
N GLY A 72 2.91 4.74 0.03
CA GLY A 72 4.02 5.02 0.95
C GLY A 72 4.03 6.48 1.44
N VAL A 73 5.22 7.06 1.54
CA VAL A 73 5.44 8.48 1.89
C VAL A 73 4.59 9.46 1.05
N PRO A 74 4.50 9.35 -0.28
CA PRO A 74 3.64 10.26 -1.05
C PRO A 74 2.14 10.09 -0.75
N GLY A 75 1.70 8.92 -0.27
CA GLY A 75 0.31 8.70 0.17
C GLY A 75 -0.03 9.50 1.42
N ILE A 76 0.92 9.61 2.35
CA ILE A 76 0.75 10.42 3.56
C ILE A 76 0.69 11.91 3.20
N LEU A 77 1.62 12.38 2.36
CA LEU A 77 1.62 13.75 1.86
C LEU A 77 0.30 14.12 1.18
N LEU A 78 -0.25 13.21 0.37
CA LEU A 78 -1.55 13.40 -0.27
C LEU A 78 -2.67 13.54 0.76
N LEU A 79 -2.76 12.64 1.75
CA LEU A 79 -3.79 12.70 2.79
C LEU A 79 -3.70 13.97 3.65
N VAL A 80 -2.49 14.40 3.99
CA VAL A 80 -2.26 15.65 4.73
C VAL A 80 -2.69 16.86 3.91
N CYS A 81 -2.27 16.94 2.64
CA CYS A 81 -2.61 18.06 1.76
C CYS A 81 -4.13 18.12 1.51
N LEU A 82 -4.76 16.96 1.31
CA LEU A 82 -6.21 16.85 1.12
C LEU A 82 -6.97 17.30 2.38
N LYS A 83 -6.48 16.95 3.57
CA LYS A 83 -7.06 17.43 4.83
C LYS A 83 -6.93 18.95 5.00
N ILE A 84 -5.77 19.52 4.65
CA ILE A 84 -5.55 20.98 4.69
C ILE A 84 -6.45 21.70 3.68
N SER A 85 -6.66 21.12 2.49
CA SER A 85 -7.51 21.73 1.45
C SER A 85 -9.01 21.66 1.73
N LEU A 86 -9.46 20.71 2.56
CA LEU A 86 -10.86 20.57 2.97
C LEU A 86 -11.20 21.40 4.22
N LEU A 87 -10.19 22.06 4.79
CA LEU A 87 -10.28 22.95 5.94
C LEU A 87 -10.59 24.39 5.47
#